data_AF-A0A917E710-F1
#
_entry.id   AF-A0A917E710-F1
#
_cell.length_a   1.000
_cell.length_b   1.000
_cell.length_c   1.000
_cell.angle_alpha   90.00
_cell.angle_beta   90.00
_cell.angle_gamma   90.00
#
_symmetry.space_group_name_H-M   'P 1'
#
loop_
_entity.id
_entity.type
_entity.pdbx_description
1 polymer ?
#
loop_
_entity_poly.entity_id
_entity_poly.type
_entity_poly.pdbx_seq_one_letter_code
_entity_poly.pdbx_strand_id
1 'polypeptide(L)'
;MKKILVLLLLILFSTVNAQKVYTIGKAMDVMKGIDLSAKVKLDTLVQKSLFALGPVAELQGEITILNGEIYVSAIQNKKVVNTKPKSLSASFLVYSYPSKWDSFFIEKPIKSLKELEKTIEEIASEKGINTNEAFPFIIEANFDEIQTHIINKNPSEKLHNHEMHKKAKVKFTKNNKNGSLLGFYSKHHEGIFTHKGSYLHLHYVNTNTAETGHLDQIVLSSKFIIKLPSYLVK
;
A
#
# COMPACT_ATOMS: atom_id res chain seq x y z
N MET A 1 52.75 36.35 -0.35
CA MET A 1 52.22 35.10 0.21
C MET A 1 50.75 34.96 -0.20
N LYS A 2 50.43 34.12 -1.19
CA LYS A 2 49.05 33.91 -1.68
C LYS A 2 48.33 32.94 -0.75
N LYS A 3 47.26 33.40 -0.09
CA LYS A 3 46.35 32.53 0.66
C LYS A 3 45.35 31.92 -0.33
N ILE A 4 45.48 30.62 -0.60
CA ILE A 4 44.51 29.84 -1.35
C ILE A 4 43.37 29.49 -0.40
N LEU A 5 42.19 30.05 -0.63
CA LEU A 5 40.97 29.70 0.07
C LEU A 5 40.38 28.45 -0.60
N VAL A 6 40.56 27.29 0.02
CA VAL A 6 39.93 26.04 -0.44
C VAL A 6 38.49 26.03 0.07
N LEU A 7 37.54 26.30 -0.84
CA LEU A 7 36.11 26.18 -0.55
C LEU A 7 35.74 24.68 -0.58
N LEU A 8 35.55 24.10 0.60
CA LEU A 8 35.11 22.70 0.74
C LEU A 8 33.63 22.62 0.35
N LEU A 9 33.34 22.17 -0.87
CA LEU A 9 31.99 21.91 -1.34
C LEU A 9 31.46 20.64 -0.65
N LEU A 10 30.74 20.79 0.45
CA LEU A 10 29.99 19.70 1.09
C LEU A 10 28.83 19.30 0.17
N ILE A 11 29.04 18.28 -0.67
CA ILE A 11 27.97 17.65 -1.43
C ILE A 11 27.18 16.77 -0.44
N LEU A 12 26.05 17.30 0.07
CA LEU A 12 25.08 16.51 0.81
C LEU A 12 24.48 15.43 -0.11
N PHE A 13 24.99 14.21 -0.02
CA PHE A 13 24.32 13.02 -0.55
C PHE A 13 23.27 12.53 0.46
N SER A 14 22.09 13.15 0.48
CA SER A 14 21.00 12.73 1.37
C SER A 14 19.66 12.67 0.66
N THR A 15 19.55 11.92 -0.45
CA THR A 15 18.27 11.80 -1.18
C THR A 15 17.88 10.40 -1.66
N VAL A 16 18.69 9.34 -1.46
CA VAL A 16 18.38 8.02 -2.07
C VAL A 16 17.51 7.11 -1.18
N ASN A 17 17.45 7.30 0.14
CA ASN A 17 16.73 6.38 1.03
C ASN A 17 15.21 6.59 1.07
N ALA A 18 14.69 7.77 0.71
CA ALA A 18 13.27 8.09 0.89
C ALA A 18 12.33 7.31 -0.06
N GLN A 19 12.84 6.69 -1.13
CA GLN A 19 12.00 6.02 -2.13
C GLN A 19 12.04 4.49 -2.07
N LYS A 20 12.93 3.93 -1.25
CA LYS A 20 13.07 2.47 -1.17
C LYS A 20 11.80 1.84 -0.62
N VAL A 21 11.40 0.72 -1.21
CA VAL A 21 10.34 -0.15 -0.70
C VAL A 21 10.97 -1.26 0.15
N TYR A 22 10.38 -1.48 1.30
CA TYR A 22 10.77 -2.48 2.27
C TYR A 22 9.62 -3.46 2.48
N THR A 23 9.98 -4.71 2.82
CA THR A 23 9.01 -5.78 3.07
C THR A 23 9.37 -6.52 4.34
N ILE A 24 8.38 -6.90 5.14
CA ILE A 24 8.53 -7.79 6.30
C ILE A 24 7.49 -8.90 6.16
N GLY A 25 7.89 -10.15 6.40
CA GLY A 25 7.03 -11.31 6.14
C GLY A 25 6.78 -11.54 4.64
N LYS A 26 5.93 -12.51 4.31
CA LYS A 26 5.54 -12.83 2.92
C LYS A 26 4.06 -13.18 2.84
N ALA A 27 3.37 -12.57 1.88
CA ALA A 27 1.97 -12.87 1.58
C ALA A 27 1.75 -14.36 1.29
N MET A 28 2.67 -15.02 0.58
CA MET A 28 2.55 -16.43 0.24
C MET A 28 2.63 -17.35 1.47
N ASP A 29 3.43 -17.01 2.48
CA ASP A 29 3.53 -17.81 3.71
C ASP A 29 2.20 -17.75 4.47
N VAL A 30 1.61 -16.55 4.54
CA VAL A 30 0.29 -16.33 5.13
C VAL A 30 -0.81 -17.04 4.34
N MET A 31 -0.83 -16.91 3.00
CA MET A 31 -1.84 -17.56 2.15
C MET A 31 -1.80 -19.08 2.21
N LYS A 32 -0.61 -19.67 2.41
CA LYS A 32 -0.42 -21.12 2.53
C LYS A 32 -0.55 -21.64 3.97
N GLY A 33 -0.74 -20.74 4.94
CA GLY A 33 -0.81 -21.09 6.36
C GLY A 33 0.51 -21.57 6.96
N ILE A 34 1.64 -21.18 6.35
CA ILE A 34 2.99 -21.49 6.86
C ILE A 34 3.26 -20.65 8.11
N ASP A 35 2.93 -19.36 8.05
CA ASP A 35 3.20 -18.44 9.15
C ASP A 35 2.26 -17.22 9.08
N LEU A 36 1.39 -17.08 10.08
CA LEU A 36 0.47 -15.96 10.23
C LEU A 36 0.86 -15.04 11.41
N SER A 37 1.95 -15.36 12.10
CA SER A 37 2.37 -14.70 13.33
C SER A 37 2.69 -13.23 13.11
N ALA A 38 2.64 -12.45 14.18
CA ALA A 38 3.09 -11.07 14.18
C ALA A 38 4.57 -10.97 13.75
N LYS A 39 4.83 -10.39 12.58
CA LYS A 39 6.19 -10.19 12.04
C LYS A 39 6.77 -8.81 12.32
N VAL A 40 5.90 -7.83 12.48
CA VAL A 40 6.28 -6.46 12.83
C VAL A 40 5.20 -5.85 13.71
N LYS A 41 5.64 -5.15 14.75
CA LYS A 41 4.77 -4.27 15.53
C LYS A 41 4.92 -2.87 14.96
N LEU A 42 3.83 -2.20 14.62
CA LEU A 42 3.89 -0.97 13.83
C LEU A 42 4.62 0.18 14.55
N ASP A 43 4.60 0.22 15.88
CA ASP A 43 5.32 1.24 16.67
C ASP A 43 6.84 1.07 16.69
N THR A 44 7.38 -0.03 16.15
CA THR A 44 8.83 -0.20 15.96
C THR A 44 9.33 0.45 14.67
N LEU A 45 8.43 0.91 13.80
CA LEU A 45 8.77 1.65 12.59
C LEU A 45 8.82 3.15 12.88
N VAL A 46 9.69 3.86 12.16
CA VAL A 46 9.68 5.33 12.17
C VAL A 46 8.34 5.78 11.59
N GLN A 47 7.57 6.60 12.30
CA GLN A 47 6.23 6.98 11.80
C GLN A 47 6.29 8.12 10.78
N LYS A 48 7.30 8.99 10.85
CA LYS A 48 7.43 10.14 9.96
C LYS A 48 7.54 9.67 8.50
N SER A 49 6.62 10.16 7.65
CA SER A 49 6.57 9.82 6.22
C SER A 49 6.37 8.33 5.94
N LEU A 50 5.84 7.55 6.90
CA LEU A 50 5.56 6.13 6.70
C LEU A 50 4.31 5.92 5.84
N PHE A 51 4.46 5.18 4.75
CA PHE A 51 3.35 4.66 3.96
C PHE A 51 3.47 3.14 3.94
N ALA A 52 2.41 2.43 4.31
CA ALA A 52 2.45 0.98 4.43
C ALA A 52 1.08 0.34 4.24
N LEU A 53 1.06 -0.93 3.85
CA LEU A 53 -0.15 -1.74 3.84
C LEU A 53 0.16 -3.22 4.06
N GLY A 54 -0.85 -3.95 4.56
CA GLY A 54 -0.77 -5.37 4.89
C GLY A 54 -1.92 -5.78 5.83
N PRO A 55 -2.04 -7.06 6.17
CA PRO A 55 -3.06 -7.52 7.10
C PRO A 55 -2.63 -7.35 8.56
N VAL A 56 -3.62 -7.20 9.45
CA VAL A 56 -3.44 -7.40 10.89
C VAL A 56 -2.92 -8.82 11.14
N ALA A 57 -2.03 -8.97 12.13
CA ALA A 57 -1.52 -10.27 12.57
C ALA A 57 -2.66 -11.28 12.76
N GLU A 58 -2.39 -12.55 12.46
CA GLU A 58 -3.39 -13.63 12.48
C GLU A 58 -4.60 -13.40 11.56
N LEU A 59 -4.46 -12.54 10.54
CA LEU A 59 -5.49 -12.24 9.54
C LEU A 59 -6.80 -11.70 10.14
N GLN A 60 -6.67 -10.78 11.10
CA GLN A 60 -7.78 -10.20 11.86
C GLN A 60 -8.26 -8.83 11.32
N GLY A 61 -7.89 -8.48 10.09
CA GLY A 61 -8.29 -7.24 9.44
C GLY A 61 -7.22 -6.71 8.49
N GLU A 62 -7.44 -5.49 8.00
CA GLU A 62 -6.56 -4.81 7.05
C GLU A 62 -5.94 -3.56 7.66
N ILE A 63 -4.70 -3.27 7.28
CA ILE A 63 -3.92 -2.12 7.71
C ILE A 63 -3.60 -1.25 6.50
N THR A 64 -3.79 0.06 6.64
CA THR A 64 -3.18 1.06 5.77
C THR A 64 -2.56 2.14 6.63
N ILE A 65 -1.34 2.55 6.31
CA ILE A 65 -0.66 3.65 6.97
C ILE A 65 -0.45 4.74 5.92
N LEU A 66 -0.97 5.93 6.21
CA LEU A 66 -0.75 7.12 5.39
C LEU A 66 0.00 8.16 6.22
N ASN A 67 1.23 8.47 5.80
CA ASN A 67 2.09 9.45 6.46
C ASN A 67 2.19 9.26 7.99
N GLY A 68 2.32 8.00 8.44
CA GLY A 68 2.41 7.63 9.85
C GLY A 68 1.08 7.47 10.60
N GLU A 69 -0.05 7.84 10.01
CA GLU A 69 -1.36 7.59 10.61
C GLU A 69 -1.87 6.21 10.20
N ILE A 70 -2.24 5.40 11.21
CA ILE A 70 -2.63 4.01 11.03
C ILE A 70 -4.15 3.93 10.90
N TYR A 71 -4.61 3.25 9.87
CA TYR A 71 -6.01 2.95 9.58
C TYR A 71 -6.21 1.44 9.61
N VAL A 72 -7.20 0.99 10.38
CA VAL A 72 -7.53 -0.44 10.49
C VAL A 72 -9.02 -0.66 10.34
N SER A 73 -9.37 -1.59 9.45
CA SER A 73 -10.72 -2.15 9.36
C SER A 73 -10.70 -3.63 9.69
N ALA A 74 -11.59 -4.03 10.59
CA ALA A 74 -11.75 -5.41 11.06
C ALA A 74 -13.22 -5.78 11.14
N ILE A 75 -13.52 -7.09 11.23
CA ILE A 75 -14.87 -7.59 11.48
C ILE A 75 -14.97 -8.01 12.93
N GLN A 76 -15.85 -7.36 13.69
CA GLN A 76 -16.14 -7.70 15.08
C GLN A 76 -17.65 -7.85 15.26
N ASN A 77 -18.08 -8.94 15.87
CA ASN A 77 -19.51 -9.24 16.07
C ASN A 77 -20.35 -9.08 14.78
N LYS A 78 -19.82 -9.58 13.66
CA LYS A 78 -20.42 -9.49 12.31
C LYS A 78 -20.60 -8.06 11.76
N LYS A 79 -19.92 -7.06 12.35
CA LYS A 79 -19.94 -5.67 11.89
C LYS A 79 -18.53 -5.21 11.53
N VAL A 80 -18.44 -4.28 10.58
CA VAL A 80 -17.18 -3.59 10.26
C VAL A 80 -16.87 -2.61 11.38
N VAL A 81 -15.64 -2.66 11.89
CA VAL A 81 -15.12 -1.72 12.88
C VAL A 81 -13.89 -1.05 12.28
N ASN A 82 -13.94 0.28 12.18
CA ASN A 82 -12.87 1.12 11.65
C ASN A 82 -12.20 1.87 12.80
N THR A 83 -10.88 1.85 12.87
CA THR A 83 -10.13 2.44 13.99
C THR A 83 -8.83 3.09 13.53
N LYS A 84 -8.29 3.96 14.40
CA LYS A 84 -6.97 4.58 14.27
C LYS A 84 -6.10 4.23 15.48
N PRO A 85 -5.67 2.96 15.62
CA PRO A 85 -4.89 2.53 16.78
C PRO A 85 -3.49 3.16 16.76
N LYS A 86 -2.88 3.33 17.94
CA LYS A 86 -1.48 3.80 18.05
C LYS A 86 -0.46 2.74 17.65
N SER A 87 -0.81 1.47 17.80
CA SER A 87 0.04 0.33 17.44
C SER A 87 -0.81 -0.92 17.30
N LEU A 88 -0.34 -1.82 16.44
CA LEU A 88 -0.75 -3.21 16.32
C LEU A 88 0.38 -4.00 15.65
N SER A 89 0.14 -5.26 15.29
CA SER A 89 1.11 -6.06 14.53
C SER A 89 0.55 -6.52 13.20
N ALA A 90 1.44 -6.77 12.24
CA ALA A 90 1.11 -7.28 10.91
C ALA A 90 1.76 -8.65 10.65
N SER A 91 1.08 -9.54 9.93
CA SER A 91 1.66 -10.83 9.49
C SER A 91 2.64 -10.66 8.33
N PHE A 92 2.40 -9.66 7.49
CA PHE A 92 3.38 -9.14 6.54
C PHE A 92 3.06 -7.67 6.27
N LEU A 93 4.05 -6.93 5.80
CA LEU A 93 3.90 -5.51 5.54
C LEU A 93 4.82 -5.10 4.41
N VAL A 94 4.30 -4.33 3.46
CA VAL A 94 5.10 -3.53 2.52
C VAL A 94 5.03 -2.07 2.94
N TYR A 95 6.17 -1.38 2.93
CA TYR A 95 6.25 0.01 3.37
C TYR A 95 7.36 0.81 2.70
N SER A 96 7.24 2.13 2.75
CA SER A 96 8.19 3.09 2.19
C SER A 96 8.15 4.42 2.95
N TYR A 97 9.13 5.30 2.70
CA TYR A 97 9.30 6.60 3.36
C TYR A 97 9.36 7.81 2.40
N PRO A 98 8.47 7.93 1.39
CA PRO A 98 8.51 9.02 0.44
C PRO A 98 8.35 10.36 1.16
N SER A 99 9.32 11.24 0.98
CA SER A 99 9.36 12.56 1.61
C SER A 99 8.58 13.62 0.82
N LYS A 100 8.37 13.38 -0.49
CA LYS A 100 7.69 14.29 -1.42
C LYS A 100 6.92 13.49 -2.46
N TRP A 101 5.84 14.08 -2.95
CA TRP A 101 4.92 13.49 -3.91
C TRP A 101 4.63 14.47 -5.04
N ASP A 102 4.83 14.04 -6.28
CA ASP A 102 4.39 14.77 -7.46
C ASP A 102 3.01 14.27 -7.86
N SER A 103 2.12 15.18 -8.27
CA SER A 103 0.72 14.89 -8.57
C SER A 103 0.43 15.02 -10.06
N PHE A 104 -0.24 14.03 -10.63
CA PHE A 104 -0.54 13.95 -12.06
C PHE A 104 -2.05 13.72 -12.24
N PHE A 105 -2.67 14.57 -13.05
CA PHE A 105 -4.07 14.44 -13.40
C PHE A 105 -4.26 13.45 -14.54
N ILE A 106 -5.18 12.50 -14.36
CA ILE A 106 -5.48 11.46 -15.32
C ILE A 106 -6.91 11.61 -15.79
N GLU A 107 -7.08 11.66 -17.11
CA GLU A 107 -8.36 11.76 -17.82
C GLU A 107 -8.56 10.55 -18.73
N LYS A 108 -8.27 9.36 -18.18
CA LYS A 108 -8.40 8.06 -18.85
C LYS A 108 -9.23 7.15 -17.96
N PRO A 109 -10.39 6.64 -18.42
CA PRO A 109 -11.18 5.69 -17.65
C PRO A 109 -10.39 4.42 -17.33
N ILE A 110 -10.59 3.88 -16.14
CA ILE A 110 -10.02 2.62 -15.65
C ILE A 110 -11.17 1.69 -15.28
N LYS A 111 -11.27 0.54 -15.92
CA LYS A 111 -12.35 -0.44 -15.71
C LYS A 111 -11.89 -1.72 -15.01
N SER A 112 -10.58 -1.86 -14.76
CA SER A 112 -10.01 -3.03 -14.11
C SER A 112 -8.68 -2.73 -13.44
N LEU A 113 -8.27 -3.63 -12.52
CA LEU A 113 -6.94 -3.56 -11.91
C LEU A 113 -5.81 -3.74 -12.93
N LYS A 114 -6.05 -4.47 -14.03
CA LYS A 114 -5.02 -4.65 -15.07
C LYS A 114 -4.79 -3.38 -15.89
N GLU A 115 -5.88 -2.66 -16.20
CA GLU A 115 -5.78 -1.33 -16.80
C GLU A 115 -5.08 -0.34 -15.86
N LEU A 116 -5.41 -0.41 -14.57
CA LEU A 116 -4.75 0.42 -13.55
C LEU A 116 -3.24 0.15 -13.48
N GLU A 117 -2.85 -1.13 -13.44
CA GLU A 117 -1.45 -1.57 -13.41
C GLU A 117 -0.66 -1.02 -14.61
N LYS A 118 -1.23 -1.15 -15.81
CA LYS A 118 -0.64 -0.60 -17.03
C LYS A 118 -0.51 0.93 -16.95
N THR A 119 -1.54 1.63 -16.51
CA THR A 119 -1.51 3.10 -16.38
C THR A 119 -0.51 3.58 -15.33
N ILE A 120 -0.37 2.89 -14.20
CA ILE A 120 0.65 3.20 -13.20
C ILE A 120 2.06 3.02 -13.77
N GLU A 121 2.31 1.92 -14.46
CA GLU A 121 3.60 1.66 -15.11
C GLU A 121 3.93 2.71 -16.18
N GLU A 122 2.96 3.04 -17.05
CA GLU A 122 3.11 4.05 -18.11
C GLU A 122 3.49 5.42 -17.52
N ILE A 123 2.71 5.93 -16.55
CA ILE A 123 2.97 7.23 -15.95
C ILE A 123 4.27 7.23 -15.15
N ALA A 124 4.56 6.16 -14.41
CA ALA A 124 5.82 6.04 -13.67
C ALA A 124 7.04 6.10 -14.62
N SER A 125 7.00 5.33 -15.72
CA SER A 125 8.06 5.35 -16.72
C SER A 125 8.21 6.71 -17.40
N GLU A 126 7.11 7.37 -17.76
CA GLU A 126 7.13 8.71 -18.38
C GLU A 126 7.75 9.76 -17.44
N LYS A 127 7.55 9.62 -16.13
CA LYS A 127 8.09 10.52 -15.10
C LYS A 127 9.46 10.10 -14.55
N GLY A 128 10.13 9.15 -15.22
CA GLY A 128 11.51 8.77 -14.91
C GLY A 128 11.66 7.87 -13.68
N ILE A 129 10.58 7.24 -13.21
CA ILE A 129 10.65 6.23 -12.16
C ILE A 129 11.13 4.92 -12.77
N ASN A 130 12.14 4.30 -12.16
CA ASN A 130 12.60 2.98 -12.56
C ASN A 130 11.54 1.92 -12.24
N THR A 131 10.76 1.48 -13.25
CA THR A 131 9.70 0.48 -13.08
C THR A 131 10.20 -0.96 -12.89
N ASN A 132 11.52 -1.17 -12.94
CA ASN A 132 12.14 -2.43 -12.49
C ASN A 132 12.37 -2.43 -10.97
N GLU A 133 12.25 -1.29 -10.30
CA GLU A 133 12.25 -1.20 -8.84
C GLU A 133 10.83 -1.08 -8.31
N ALA A 134 10.64 -1.52 -7.07
CA ALA A 134 9.35 -1.36 -6.40
C ALA A 134 9.18 0.10 -5.97
N PHE A 135 7.97 0.64 -6.10
CA PHE A 135 7.66 2.01 -5.65
C PHE A 135 6.24 2.12 -5.09
N PRO A 136 6.01 3.01 -4.10
CA PRO A 136 4.67 3.33 -3.64
C PRO A 136 4.00 4.36 -4.57
N PHE A 137 2.68 4.38 -4.58
CA PHE A 137 1.89 5.42 -5.24
C PHE A 137 0.58 5.67 -4.47
N ILE A 138 -0.02 6.83 -4.69
CA ILE A 138 -1.33 7.16 -4.14
C ILE A 138 -2.27 7.51 -5.30
N ILE A 139 -3.53 7.12 -5.20
CA ILE A 139 -4.59 7.58 -6.08
C ILE A 139 -5.62 8.32 -5.26
N GLU A 140 -6.02 9.50 -5.71
CA GLU A 140 -7.11 10.28 -5.11
C GLU A 140 -8.22 10.45 -6.13
N ALA A 141 -9.42 9.99 -5.78
CA ALA A 141 -10.53 9.94 -6.72
C ALA A 141 -11.90 9.94 -6.02
N ASN A 142 -12.92 10.19 -6.82
CA ASN A 142 -14.26 9.68 -6.58
C ASN A 142 -14.43 8.41 -7.43
N PHE A 143 -14.46 7.25 -6.80
CA PHE A 143 -14.56 5.96 -7.49
C PHE A 143 -16.01 5.68 -7.85
N ASP A 144 -16.28 5.31 -9.09
CA ASP A 144 -17.62 4.94 -9.54
C ASP A 144 -18.04 3.63 -8.85
N GLU A 145 -17.14 2.65 -8.83
CA GLU A 145 -17.27 1.40 -8.09
C GLU A 145 -15.91 0.94 -7.56
N ILE A 146 -15.89 0.44 -6.32
CA ILE A 146 -14.80 -0.39 -5.81
C ILE A 146 -15.36 -1.65 -5.18
N GLN A 147 -14.62 -2.75 -5.33
CA GLN A 147 -14.81 -3.93 -4.51
C GLN A 147 -13.59 -4.07 -3.61
N THR A 148 -13.83 -4.23 -2.31
CA THR A 148 -12.80 -4.37 -1.30
C THR A 148 -13.07 -5.61 -0.47
N HIS A 149 -12.05 -6.13 0.21
CA HIS A 149 -12.27 -7.08 1.28
C HIS A 149 -11.55 -6.69 2.57
N ILE A 150 -12.08 -7.22 3.66
CA ILE A 150 -11.42 -7.30 4.96
C ILE A 150 -11.21 -8.78 5.24
N ILE A 151 -9.96 -9.20 5.43
CA ILE A 151 -9.67 -10.56 5.89
C ILE A 151 -10.13 -10.73 7.34
N ASN A 152 -10.88 -11.80 7.59
CA ASN A 152 -11.43 -12.12 8.91
C ASN A 152 -11.34 -13.63 9.15
N LYS A 153 -10.13 -14.11 9.42
CA LYS A 153 -9.92 -15.52 9.76
C LYS A 153 -10.54 -15.80 11.12
N ASN A 154 -11.24 -16.92 11.28
CA ASN A 154 -11.73 -17.34 12.59
C ASN A 154 -10.54 -17.66 13.53
N PRO A 155 -10.44 -17.00 14.71
CA PRO A 155 -9.34 -17.23 15.65
C PRO A 155 -9.28 -18.67 16.20
N SER A 156 -10.39 -19.40 16.23
CA SER A 156 -10.40 -20.80 16.70
C SER A 156 -9.88 -21.80 15.68
N GLU A 157 -9.74 -21.40 14.42
CA GLU A 157 -9.19 -22.26 13.36
C GLU A 157 -7.68 -22.39 13.52
N LYS A 158 -7.19 -23.61 13.79
CA LYS A 158 -5.74 -23.89 13.92
C LYS A 158 -5.03 -24.09 12.59
N LEU A 159 -5.77 -24.46 11.55
CA LEU A 159 -5.25 -24.65 10.21
C LEU A 159 -5.58 -23.43 9.36
N HIS A 160 -4.74 -23.19 8.35
CA HIS A 160 -5.00 -22.19 7.34
C HIS A 160 -4.38 -22.66 6.01
N ASN A 161 -5.05 -22.38 4.91
CA ASN A 161 -4.57 -22.69 3.56
C ASN A 161 -5.23 -21.74 2.57
N HIS A 162 -4.94 -21.92 1.28
CA HIS A 162 -5.43 -21.02 0.24
C HIS A 162 -6.96 -20.94 0.16
N GLU A 163 -7.67 -22.06 0.32
CA GLU A 163 -9.13 -22.09 0.28
C GLU A 163 -9.75 -21.47 1.53
N MET A 164 -9.15 -21.70 2.71
CA MET A 164 -9.57 -21.02 3.95
C MET A 164 -9.30 -19.51 3.87
N HIS A 165 -8.17 -19.09 3.29
CA HIS A 165 -7.87 -17.69 3.05
C HIS A 165 -8.91 -17.02 2.16
N LYS A 166 -9.34 -17.68 1.07
CA LYS A 166 -10.43 -17.18 0.22
C LYS A 166 -11.74 -17.03 1.01
N LYS A 167 -12.10 -18.02 1.82
CA LYS A 167 -13.33 -18.00 2.64
C LYS A 167 -13.30 -16.93 3.74
N ALA A 168 -12.13 -16.59 4.25
CA ALA A 168 -11.94 -15.55 5.26
C ALA A 168 -12.13 -14.11 4.72
N LYS A 169 -12.17 -13.92 3.40
CA LYS A 169 -12.38 -12.59 2.80
C LYS A 169 -13.84 -12.18 2.92
N VAL A 170 -14.12 -11.15 3.72
CA VAL A 170 -15.44 -10.50 3.75
C VAL A 170 -15.42 -9.37 2.73
N LYS A 171 -16.20 -9.51 1.66
CA LYS A 171 -16.20 -8.59 0.51
C LYS A 171 -17.26 -7.49 0.64
N PHE A 172 -16.95 -6.33 0.08
CA PHE A 172 -17.81 -5.15 0.06
C PHE A 172 -17.73 -4.50 -1.31
N THR A 173 -18.89 -4.29 -1.95
CA THR A 173 -19.02 -3.45 -3.15
C THR A 173 -19.56 -2.09 -2.74
N LYS A 174 -18.91 -1.03 -3.19
CA LYS A 174 -19.26 0.37 -2.87
C LYS A 174 -19.26 1.17 -4.15
N ASN A 175 -20.30 1.98 -4.33
CA ASN A 175 -20.47 2.86 -5.49
C ASN A 175 -20.32 4.32 -5.08
N ASN A 176 -19.87 5.17 -6.01
CA ASN A 176 -19.74 6.62 -5.86
C ASN A 176 -19.02 7.02 -4.56
N LYS A 177 -17.85 6.43 -4.35
CA LYS A 177 -17.13 6.53 -3.08
C LYS A 177 -15.90 7.42 -3.24
N ASN A 178 -15.84 8.51 -2.48
CA ASN A 178 -14.63 9.31 -2.35
C ASN A 178 -13.61 8.65 -1.42
N GLY A 179 -12.32 8.79 -1.74
CA GLY A 179 -11.22 8.40 -0.87
C GLY A 179 -9.90 8.32 -1.63
N SER A 180 -8.98 7.54 -1.08
CA SER A 180 -7.68 7.29 -1.69
C SER A 180 -7.41 5.81 -1.83
N LEU A 181 -6.52 5.45 -2.77
CA LEU A 181 -5.82 4.18 -2.75
C LEU A 181 -4.37 4.43 -2.34
N LEU A 182 -3.85 3.62 -1.42
CA LEU A 182 -2.41 3.43 -1.30
C LEU A 182 -2.04 2.18 -2.08
N GLY A 183 -1.03 2.29 -2.92
CA GLY A 183 -0.54 1.20 -3.75
C GLY A 183 0.97 1.01 -3.66
N PHE A 184 1.40 -0.23 -3.89
CA PHE A 184 2.79 -0.57 -4.19
C PHE A 184 2.86 -1.32 -5.51
N TYR A 185 3.73 -0.86 -6.41
CA TYR A 185 4.03 -1.51 -7.68
C TYR A 185 5.32 -2.31 -7.59
N SER A 186 5.37 -3.51 -8.17
CA SER A 186 6.60 -4.27 -8.35
C SER A 186 6.46 -5.49 -9.29
N LYS A 187 7.41 -5.65 -10.22
CA LYS A 187 7.57 -6.84 -11.07
C LYS A 187 8.27 -8.03 -10.39
N HIS A 188 8.88 -7.82 -9.22
CA HIS A 188 9.80 -8.78 -8.59
C HIS A 188 9.36 -9.27 -7.21
N HIS A 189 8.14 -8.93 -6.77
CA HIS A 189 7.67 -9.21 -5.40
C HIS A 189 6.36 -10.01 -5.36
N GLU A 190 6.09 -10.79 -6.42
CA GLU A 190 4.98 -11.75 -6.45
C GLU A 190 5.12 -12.78 -5.32
N GLY A 191 4.06 -12.93 -4.53
CA GLY A 191 4.04 -13.79 -3.35
C GLY A 191 4.78 -13.21 -2.13
N ILE A 192 5.43 -12.05 -2.23
CA ILE A 192 6.01 -11.33 -1.09
C ILE A 192 5.00 -10.32 -0.56
N PHE A 193 4.56 -9.38 -1.39
CA PHE A 193 3.43 -8.50 -1.06
C PHE A 193 2.40 -8.41 -2.19
N THR A 194 2.77 -8.64 -3.45
CA THR A 194 1.78 -8.73 -4.53
C THR A 194 1.23 -10.15 -4.66
N HIS A 195 0.02 -10.27 -5.19
CA HIS A 195 -0.54 -11.57 -5.58
C HIS A 195 0.18 -12.11 -6.82
N LYS A 196 0.17 -13.42 -7.03
CA LYS A 196 0.67 -14.00 -8.28
C LYS A 196 -0.11 -13.47 -9.48
N GLY A 197 0.60 -13.04 -10.51
CA GLY A 197 0.01 -12.50 -11.74
C GLY A 197 -0.47 -11.03 -11.66
N SER A 198 -0.12 -10.31 -10.59
CA SER A 198 -0.26 -8.85 -10.53
C SER A 198 0.98 -8.20 -9.93
N TYR A 199 1.31 -7.02 -10.44
CA TYR A 199 2.38 -6.15 -9.95
C TYR A 199 1.88 -5.15 -8.93
N LEU A 200 0.57 -5.13 -8.60
CA LEU A 200 -0.01 -4.20 -7.64
C LEU A 200 -0.41 -4.90 -6.34
N HIS A 201 -0.18 -4.22 -5.21
CA HIS A 201 -0.91 -4.45 -3.95
C HIS A 201 -1.53 -3.13 -3.52
N LEU A 202 -2.87 -3.11 -3.42
CA LEU A 202 -3.66 -1.89 -3.24
C LEU A 202 -4.58 -2.02 -2.02
N HIS A 203 -4.63 -0.96 -1.23
CA HIS A 203 -5.67 -0.78 -0.21
C HIS A 203 -6.44 0.51 -0.50
N TYR A 204 -7.76 0.44 -0.41
CA TYR A 204 -8.61 1.63 -0.30
C TYR A 204 -8.53 2.20 1.10
N VAL A 205 -8.62 3.53 1.24
CA VAL A 205 -8.70 4.20 2.52
C VAL A 205 -9.53 5.48 2.44
N ASN A 206 -10.38 5.70 3.45
CA ASN A 206 -11.07 6.96 3.70
C ASN A 206 -10.62 7.53 5.03
N THR A 207 -9.93 8.67 4.99
CA THR A 207 -9.30 9.25 6.18
C THR A 207 -10.29 9.82 7.19
N ASN A 208 -11.49 10.21 6.73
CA ASN A 208 -12.57 10.77 7.56
C ASN A 208 -13.30 9.68 8.35
N THR A 209 -13.56 8.52 7.73
CA THR A 209 -14.29 7.41 8.37
C THR A 209 -13.37 6.33 8.96
N ALA A 210 -12.06 6.49 8.78
CA ALA A 210 -11.02 5.51 9.08
C ALA A 210 -11.18 4.16 8.36
N GLU A 211 -12.02 4.10 7.34
CA GLU A 211 -12.30 2.89 6.57
C GLU A 211 -11.10 2.51 5.72
N THR A 212 -10.69 1.25 5.74
CA THR A 212 -9.69 0.68 4.82
C THR A 212 -10.08 -0.74 4.38
N GLY A 213 -9.48 -1.23 3.30
CA GLY A 213 -9.58 -2.61 2.89
C GLY A 213 -8.74 -2.90 1.67
N HIS A 214 -8.39 -4.16 1.47
CA HIS A 214 -7.70 -4.59 0.26
C HIS A 214 -8.61 -4.39 -0.95
N LEU A 215 -8.08 -3.84 -2.05
CA LEU A 215 -8.86 -3.57 -3.26
C LEU A 215 -8.85 -4.79 -4.18
N ASP A 216 -10.04 -5.30 -4.52
CA ASP A 216 -10.23 -6.44 -5.42
C ASP A 216 -10.65 -6.02 -6.84
N GLN A 217 -11.46 -4.94 -6.97
CA GLN A 217 -11.92 -4.41 -8.27
C GLN A 217 -12.10 -2.88 -8.20
N ILE A 218 -12.05 -2.24 -9.37
CA ILE A 218 -12.18 -0.79 -9.52
C ILE A 218 -12.86 -0.43 -10.85
N VAL A 219 -13.73 0.57 -10.79
CA VAL A 219 -14.22 1.33 -11.93
C VAL A 219 -14.08 2.82 -11.63
N LEU A 220 -13.44 3.55 -12.54
CA LEU A 220 -13.15 4.96 -12.40
C LEU A 220 -13.18 5.64 -13.77
N SER A 221 -14.19 6.48 -13.99
CA SER A 221 -14.46 7.16 -15.27
C SER A 221 -14.20 8.66 -15.18
N SER A 222 -14.33 9.21 -13.98
CA SER A 222 -14.05 10.62 -13.68
C SER A 222 -12.55 10.90 -13.62
N LYS A 223 -12.18 12.16 -13.81
CA LYS A 223 -10.81 12.65 -13.60
C LYS A 223 -10.32 12.32 -12.19
N PHE A 224 -9.08 11.84 -12.10
CA PHE A 224 -8.45 11.49 -10.83
C PHE A 224 -6.99 11.92 -10.78
N ILE A 225 -6.38 11.82 -9.59
CA ILE A 225 -4.99 12.17 -9.35
C ILE A 225 -4.21 10.89 -9.05
N ILE A 226 -3.09 10.70 -9.73
CA ILE A 226 -2.03 9.78 -9.31
C ILE A 226 -0.92 10.60 -8.68
N LYS A 227 -0.46 10.19 -7.49
CA LYS A 227 0.73 10.74 -6.85
C LYS A 227 1.84 9.72 -6.88
N LEU A 228 3.01 10.15 -7.33
CA LEU A 228 4.23 9.34 -7.35
C LEU A 228 5.32 10.02 -6.52
N PRO A 229 6.26 9.27 -5.93
CA PRO A 229 7.36 9.87 -5.17
C PRO A 229 8.15 10.83 -6.07
N SER A 230 8.47 12.03 -5.59
CA SER A 230 9.29 12.96 -6.37
C SER A 230 10.72 12.42 -6.44
N TYR A 231 11.16 11.98 -7.62
CA TYR A 231 12.56 11.67 -7.87
C TYR A 231 13.25 12.98 -8.24
N LEU A 232 14.11 13.48 -7.35
CA LEU A 232 15.06 14.52 -7.75
C LEU A 232 15.96 13.86 -8.79
N VAL A 233 15.63 14.06 -10.07
CA VAL A 233 16.56 13.82 -11.17
C VAL A 233 17.79 14.67 -10.82
N LYS A 234 18.88 13.99 -10.49
CA LYS A 234 20.19 14.63 -10.40
C LYS A 234 20.71 14.86 -11.80
#